data_AF-C3YTD7-F1
#
_entry.id   AF-C3YTD7-F1
#
_cell.length_a   1.000
_cell.length_b   1.000
_cell.length_c   1.000
_cell.angle_alpha   90.00
_cell.angle_beta   90.00
_cell.angle_gamma   90.00
#
_symmetry.space_group_name_H-M   'P 1'
#
loop_
_entity.id
_entity.type
_entity.pdbx_description
1 polymer ?
#
loop_
_entity_poly.entity_id
_entity_poly.type
_entity_poly.pdbx_seq_one_letter_code
_entity_poly.pdbx_strand_id
1 'polypeptide(L)' 'CCENGGTCILGSFCMCPANFTGRYCEQHAVTLPCGDVPHNDWMFQGCSLCRCGNGTFLCI' A
#
# COMPACT_ATOMS: atom_id res chain seq x y z
N CYS A 1 -7.57 -12.93 -16.01
CA CYS A 1 -8.14 -11.90 -15.12
C CYS A 1 -7.21 -11.80 -13.90
N CYS A 2 -7.61 -11.19 -12.80
CA CYS A 2 -6.72 -10.88 -11.66
C CYS A 2 -6.18 -12.14 -10.95
N GLU A 3 -4.95 -12.06 -10.44
CA GLU A 3 -4.24 -13.07 -9.65
C GLU A 3 -4.47 -12.86 -8.14
N ASN A 4 -3.99 -13.81 -7.33
CA ASN A 4 -3.90 -13.70 -5.86
C ASN A 4 -5.20 -13.27 -5.14
N GLY A 5 -6.36 -13.70 -5.66
CA GLY A 5 -7.66 -13.38 -5.09
C GLY A 5 -8.16 -11.95 -5.38
N GLY A 6 -7.58 -11.26 -6.36
CA GLY A 6 -8.08 -9.97 -6.84
C GLY A 6 -9.46 -10.07 -7.50
N THR A 7 -10.28 -9.04 -7.32
CA THR A 7 -11.62 -8.96 -7.91
C THR A 7 -11.57 -8.26 -9.27
N CYS A 8 -12.07 -8.92 -10.31
CA CYS A 8 -12.18 -8.34 -11.65
C CYS A 8 -13.40 -7.42 -11.73
N ILE A 9 -13.16 -6.14 -12.02
CA ILE A 9 -14.18 -5.09 -12.14
C ILE A 9 -14.20 -4.62 -13.60
N LEU A 10 -15.40 -4.49 -14.17
CA LEU A 10 -15.61 -4.05 -15.56
C LEU A 10 -14.85 -4.88 -16.62
N GLY A 11 -14.50 -6.12 -16.29
CA GLY A 11 -13.85 -7.07 -17.21
C GLY A 11 -12.36 -6.81 -17.47
N SER A 12 -11.79 -5.71 -16.98
CA SER A 12 -10.40 -5.31 -17.29
C SER A 12 -9.62 -4.69 -16.12
N PHE A 13 -10.29 -4.22 -15.07
CA PHE A 13 -9.65 -3.62 -13.90
C PHE A 13 -9.60 -4.62 -12.75
N CYS A 14 -8.49 -4.60 -12.00
CA CYS A 14 -8.31 -5.46 -10.84
C CYS A 14 -8.32 -4.65 -9.55
N MET A 15 -9.22 -5.03 -8.64
CA MET A 15 -9.17 -4.58 -7.25
C MET A 15 -8.34 -5.59 -6.46
N CYS A 16 -7.16 -5.17 -6.01
CA CYS A 16 -6.23 -6.05 -5.30
C CYS A 16 -6.52 -6.08 -3.79
N PRO A 17 -6.34 -7.25 -3.14
CA PRO A 17 -6.31 -7.34 -1.67
C PRO A 17 -5.13 -6.53 -1.12
N ALA A 18 -5.18 -6.17 0.17
CA ALA A 18 -4.19 -5.27 0.80
C ALA A 18 -2.72 -5.70 0.63
N ASN A 19 -2.45 -7.00 0.49
CA ASN A 19 -1.10 -7.56 0.39
C ASN A 19 -0.64 -7.77 -1.06
N PHE A 20 -1.39 -7.30 -2.05
CA PHE A 20 -1.08 -7.46 -3.47
C PHE A 20 -1.24 -6.15 -4.24
N THR A 21 -0.42 -6.00 -5.26
CA THR A 21 -0.37 -4.84 -6.15
C THR A 21 0.00 -5.30 -7.56
N GLY A 22 0.07 -4.37 -8.51
CA GLY A 22 0.26 -4.66 -9.93
C GLY A 22 -1.07 -4.63 -10.70
N ARG A 23 -0.98 -4.65 -12.04
CA ARG A 23 -2.16 -4.52 -12.91
C ARG A 23 -3.13 -5.68 -12.71
N TYR A 24 -2.61 -6.85 -12.41
CA TYR A 24 -3.37 -8.07 -12.21
C TYR A 24 -3.17 -8.61 -10.79
N CYS A 25 -2.75 -7.79 -9.82
CA CYS A 25 -2.45 -8.25 -8.46
C CYS A 25 -1.35 -9.32 -8.41
N GLU A 26 -0.45 -9.32 -9.39
CA GLU A 26 0.61 -10.32 -9.54
C GLU A 26 1.79 -10.11 -8.57
N GLN A 27 1.87 -8.93 -7.96
CA GLN A 27 2.98 -8.54 -7.08
C GLN A 27 2.52 -8.55 -5.63
N HIS A 28 3.34 -9.06 -4.72
CA HIS A 28 3.11 -8.86 -3.29
C HIS A 28 3.40 -7.40 -2.92
N ALA A 29 2.43 -6.73 -2.32
CA ALA A 29 2.64 -5.42 -1.72
C ALA A 29 3.45 -5.61 -0.44
N VAL A 30 4.69 -5.13 -0.44
CA VAL A 30 5.55 -5.15 0.75
C VAL A 30 5.16 -3.97 1.63
N THR A 31 4.27 -4.19 2.60
CA THR A 31 3.89 -3.18 3.59
C THR A 31 4.90 -3.19 4.74
N LEU A 32 5.99 -2.44 4.57
CA LEU A 32 6.96 -2.25 5.65
C LEU A 32 6.48 -1.13 6.60
N PRO A 33 6.40 -1.40 7.92
CA PRO A 33 6.16 -0.35 8.90
C PRO A 33 7.38 0.57 9.00
N CYS A 34 7.15 1.79 9.49
CA CYS A 34 8.21 2.77 9.72
C CYS A 34 8.50 2.80 11.22
N GLY A 35 9.35 1.88 11.69
CA GLY A 35 9.55 1.63 13.11
C GLY A 35 8.25 1.15 13.76
N ASP A 36 7.76 1.88 14.76
CA ASP A 36 6.50 1.57 15.46
C ASP A 36 5.25 2.06 14.72
N VAL A 37 5.39 2.79 13.61
CA VAL A 37 4.27 3.34 12.84
C VAL A 37 3.80 2.35 11.78
N PRO A 38 2.53 1.90 11.82
CA PRO A 38 1.97 1.03 10.79
C PRO A 38 2.05 1.66 9.39
N HIS A 39 2.14 0.81 8.37
CA HIS A 39 2.07 1.27 6.98
C HIS A 39 0.75 2.01 6.72
N ASN A 40 0.81 3.09 5.92
CA ASN A 40 -0.28 4.03 5.63
C ASN A 40 -0.77 4.90 6.80
N ASP A 41 -0.20 4.73 7.99
CA ASP A 41 -0.54 5.59 9.13
C ASP A 41 0.24 6.91 9.11
N TRP A 42 -0.27 7.90 9.83
CA TRP A 42 0.26 9.26 9.86
C TRP A 42 0.88 9.57 11.21
N MET A 43 2.01 10.29 11.18
CA MET A 43 2.64 10.82 12.39
C MET A 43 3.18 12.23 12.15
N PHE A 44 3.43 12.96 13.25
CA PHE A 44 4.18 14.22 13.20
C PHE A 44 5.67 13.95 13.44
N GLN A 45 6.51 14.35 12.48
CA GLN A 45 7.95 14.44 12.70
C GLN A 45 8.31 15.93 12.84
N GLY A 46 8.37 16.39 14.10
CA GLY A 46 8.50 17.81 14.40
C GLY A 46 7.26 18.59 13.94
N CYS A 47 7.42 19.47 12.95
CA CYS A 47 6.34 20.28 12.39
C CYS A 47 5.73 19.70 11.11
N SER A 48 6.30 18.63 10.56
CA SER A 48 5.83 18.02 9.32
C SER A 48 4.85 16.87 9.59
N LEU A 49 3.78 16.82 8.80
CA LEU A 49 2.85 15.70 8.79
C LEU A 49 3.39 14.65 7.82
N CYS A 50 3.70 13.46 8.32
CA CYS A 50 4.34 12.40 7.56
C CYS A 50 3.46 11.15 7.49
N ARG A 51 3.37 10.56 6.30
CA ARG A 51 2.75 9.24 6.09
C ARG A 51 3.83 8.17 6.01
N CYS A 52 3.65 7.05 6.68
CA CYS A 52 4.49 5.87 6.48
C CYS A 52 4.14 5.16 5.17
N GLY A 53 5.09 5.06 4.24
CA GLY A 53 4.98 4.32 3.00
C GLY A 53 6.22 3.47 2.74
N ASN A 54 6.04 2.14 2.68
CA ASN A 54 7.08 1.16 2.36
C ASN A 54 8.38 1.36 3.18
N GLY A 55 8.26 1.58 4.49
CA GLY A 55 9.40 1.77 5.39
C GLY A 55 10.04 3.17 5.34
N THR A 56 9.44 4.11 4.62
CA THR A 56 9.89 5.51 4.53
C THR A 56 8.80 6.49 4.92
N PHE A 57 9.18 7.60 5.56
CA PHE A 57 8.25 8.68 5.89
C PHE A 57 8.16 9.67 4.72
N LEU A 58 6.94 9.91 4.26
CA LEU A 58 6.60 10.88 3.21
C LEU A 58 5.95 12.08 3.88
N CYS A 59 6.71 13.15 4.05
CA CYS A 59 6.30 14.34 4.79
C CYS A 59 5.86 15.48 3.86
N ILE A 60 4.88 16.26 4.31
CA ILE A 60 4.41 17.50 3.64
C ILE A 60 4.72 18.75 4.46
#